data_AF-A0A3C1XZZ2-F1
#
_entry.id   AF-A0A3C1XZZ2-F1
#
_cell.length_a   1.000
_cell.length_b   1.000
_cell.length_c   1.000
_cell.angle_alpha   90.00
_cell.angle_beta   90.00
_cell.angle_gamma   90.00
#
_symmetry.space_group_name_H-M   'P 1'
#
loop_
_entity.id
_entity.type
_entity.pdbx_description
1 polymer ?
#
loop_
_entity_poly.entity_id
_entity_poly.type
_entity_poly.pdbx_seq_one_letter_code
_entity_poly.pdbx_strand_id
1 'polypeptide(L)' 'VPIGPRVQRFAAGASPDYLNRRGRPAHPEDLMRHACLRGRFPSGAMPAWDFEQNGESVRIDASGPWSCRLAARWTSPW' A
#
# COMPACT_ATOMS: atom_id res chain seq x y z
N VAL A 1 -1.84 5.36 -26.98
CA VAL A 1 -3.28 5.31 -26.62
C VAL A 1 -3.39 5.32 -25.10
N PRO A 2 -4.05 6.30 -24.46
CA PRO A 2 -4.31 6.21 -23.03
C PRO A 2 -5.27 5.04 -22.77
N ILE A 3 -4.78 4.01 -22.08
CA ILE A 3 -5.59 2.85 -21.67
C ILE A 3 -6.18 3.19 -20.30
N GLY A 4 -7.41 3.70 -20.29
CA GLY A 4 -8.21 3.86 -19.07
C GLY A 4 -8.29 5.28 -18.48
N PRO A 5 -9.12 5.46 -17.43
CA PRO A 5 -9.30 6.73 -16.75
C PRO A 5 -7.97 7.27 -16.21
N ARG A 6 -7.79 8.59 -16.21
CA ARG A 6 -6.61 9.26 -15.60
C ARG A 6 -6.64 9.24 -14.06
N VAL A 7 -7.16 8.15 -13.49
CA VAL A 7 -7.33 7.96 -12.06
C VAL A 7 -6.60 6.70 -11.67
N GLN A 8 -5.50 6.85 -10.95
CA GLN A 8 -4.76 5.72 -10.41
C GLN A 8 -5.42 5.27 -9.11
N ARG A 9 -5.79 3.99 -9.03
CA ARG A 9 -6.37 3.39 -7.83
C ARG A 9 -5.40 2.36 -7.27
N PHE A 10 -5.25 2.33 -5.97
CA PHE A 10 -4.46 1.33 -5.25
C PHE A 10 -5.40 0.43 -4.45
N ALA A 11 -4.97 -0.80 -4.22
CA ALA A 11 -5.64 -1.74 -3.34
C ALA A 11 -4.60 -2.29 -2.35
N ALA A 12 -4.99 -2.41 -1.08
CA ALA A 12 -4.21 -3.13 -0.09
C ALA A 12 -4.56 -4.62 -0.16
N GLY A 13 -3.57 -5.48 -0.04
CA GLY A 13 -3.74 -6.94 -0.04
C GLY A 13 -2.76 -7.61 0.91
N ALA A 14 -3.15 -8.76 1.43
CA ALA A 14 -2.33 -9.59 2.31
C ALA A 14 -2.54 -11.07 1.97
N SER A 15 -1.56 -11.91 2.29
CA SER A 15 -1.70 -13.36 2.09
C SER A 15 -2.74 -13.94 3.06
N PRO A 16 -3.50 -14.98 2.66
CA PRO A 16 -4.46 -15.63 3.54
C PRO A 16 -3.84 -16.17 4.83
N ASP A 17 -2.64 -16.77 4.75
CA ASP A 17 -1.92 -17.29 5.93
C ASP A 17 -1.56 -16.18 6.93
N TYR A 18 -1.12 -15.01 6.43
CA TYR A 18 -0.83 -13.88 7.30
C TYR A 18 -2.07 -13.39 8.05
N LEU A 19 -3.21 -13.25 7.33
CA LEU A 19 -4.47 -12.82 7.93
C LEU A 19 -5.01 -13.84 8.94
N ASN A 20 -4.81 -15.13 8.72
CA ASN A 20 -5.20 -16.17 9.68
C ASN A 20 -4.36 -16.10 10.96
N ARG A 21 -3.07 -15.76 10.86
CA ARG A 21 -2.15 -15.66 12.02
C ARG A 21 -2.28 -14.34 12.80
N ARG A 22 -2.55 -13.24 12.11
CA ARG A 22 -2.56 -11.88 12.70
C ARG A 22 -3.95 -11.28 12.87
N GLY A 23 -4.98 -11.94 12.36
CA GLY A 23 -6.33 -11.40 12.26
C GLY A 23 -6.54 -10.57 11.00
N ARG A 24 -7.82 -10.35 10.66
CA ARG A 24 -8.23 -9.47 9.57
C ARG A 24 -8.51 -8.07 10.13
N PRO A 25 -7.92 -7.00 9.57
CA PRO A 25 -8.23 -5.64 9.99
C PRO A 25 -9.69 -5.32 9.65
N ALA A 26 -10.43 -4.75 10.60
CA ALA A 26 -11.81 -4.29 10.38
C ALA A 26 -11.84 -2.78 10.08
N HIS A 27 -10.89 -2.04 10.65
CA HIS A 27 -10.70 -0.61 10.44
C HIS A 27 -9.34 -0.33 9.77
N PRO A 28 -9.19 0.70 8.92
CA PRO A 28 -7.88 1.08 8.35
C PRO A 28 -6.80 1.34 9.41
N GLU A 29 -7.17 1.82 10.60
CA GLU A 29 -6.24 2.04 11.71
C GLU A 29 -5.63 0.74 12.28
N ASP A 30 -6.31 -0.40 12.13
CA ASP A 30 -5.78 -1.70 12.56
C ASP A 30 -4.48 -2.05 11.82
N LEU A 31 -4.26 -1.46 10.63
CA LEU A 31 -3.04 -1.62 9.86
C LEU A 31 -1.78 -1.16 10.61
N MET A 32 -1.90 -0.27 11.60
CA MET A 32 -0.76 0.13 12.45
C MET A 32 -0.21 -1.04 13.28
N ARG A 33 -1.01 -2.08 13.51
CA ARG A 33 -0.63 -3.28 14.29
C ARG A 33 -0.12 -4.41 13.38
N HIS A 34 -0.14 -4.22 12.07
CA HIS A 34 0.30 -5.19 11.08
C HIS A 34 1.68 -4.83 10.51
N ALA A 35 2.41 -5.84 10.03
CA ALA A 35 3.66 -5.64 9.31
C ALA A 35 3.37 -5.22 7.86
N CYS A 36 3.14 -3.92 7.65
CA CYS A 36 2.81 -3.39 6.33
C CYS A 36 4.04 -3.26 5.44
N LEU A 37 3.88 -3.56 4.15
CA LEU A 37 4.91 -3.36 3.13
C LEU A 37 4.67 -2.02 2.44
N ARG A 38 5.61 -1.09 2.61
CA ARG A 38 5.43 0.31 2.19
C ARG A 38 5.99 0.54 0.79
N GLY A 39 5.22 1.20 -0.07
CA GLY A 39 5.69 1.62 -1.38
C GLY A 39 6.58 2.86 -1.29
N ARG A 40 7.75 2.82 -1.92
CA ARG A 40 8.67 3.95 -2.06
C ARG A 40 8.83 4.30 -3.53
N PHE A 41 8.49 5.53 -3.90
CA PHE A 41 8.67 6.02 -5.26
C PHE A 41 10.17 6.24 -5.59
N PRO A 42 10.54 6.33 -6.88
CA PRO A 42 11.90 6.66 -7.29
C PRO A 42 12.39 8.00 -6.73
N SER A 43 11.49 8.95 -6.50
CA SER A 43 11.75 10.23 -5.82
C SER A 43 12.15 10.08 -4.35
N GLY A 44 12.00 8.89 -3.77
CA GLY A 44 12.22 8.62 -2.36
C GLY A 44 10.97 8.83 -1.49
N ALA A 45 9.90 9.42 -2.04
CA ALA A 45 8.65 9.63 -1.33
C ALA A 45 7.98 8.30 -0.93
N MET A 46 7.51 8.25 0.31
CA MET A 46 6.73 7.16 0.87
C MET A 46 5.42 7.76 1.38
N PRO A 47 4.43 7.97 0.50
CA PRO A 47 3.20 8.61 0.91
C PRO A 47 2.45 7.74 1.92
N ALA A 48 1.77 8.42 2.86
CA ALA A 48 0.80 7.77 3.72
C ALA A 48 -0.33 7.14 2.90
N TRP A 49 -0.98 6.13 3.46
CA TRP A 49 -2.07 5.44 2.81
C TRP A 49 -3.37 6.17 3.11
N ASP A 50 -4.04 6.62 2.07
CA ASP A 50 -5.36 7.23 2.17
C ASP A 50 -6.43 6.17 1.90
N PHE A 51 -7.23 5.89 2.92
CA PHE A 51 -8.40 5.01 2.83
C PHE A 51 -9.68 5.83 3.02
N GLU A 52 -10.76 5.37 2.42
CA GLU A 52 -12.10 5.86 2.70
C GLU A 52 -12.91 4.71 3.30
N GLN A 53 -13.47 4.92 4.49
CA GLN A 53 -14.38 3.96 5.13
C GLN A 53 -15.61 4.71 5.63
N ASN A 54 -16.81 4.28 5.21
CA ASN A 54 -18.09 4.87 5.62
C ASN A 54 -18.19 6.40 5.44
N GLY A 55 -17.53 6.96 4.42
CA GLY A 55 -17.48 8.41 4.16
C GLY A 55 -16.42 9.17 4.95
N GLU A 56 -15.65 8.49 5.80
CA GLU A 56 -14.51 9.04 6.52
C GLU A 56 -13.20 8.76 5.75
N SER A 57 -12.41 9.80 5.52
CA SER A 57 -11.07 9.68 4.96
C SER A 57 -10.05 9.46 6.08
N VAL A 58 -9.46 8.28 6.11
CA VAL A 58 -8.47 7.88 7.12
C VAL A 58 -7.10 7.82 6.46
N ARG A 59 -6.18 8.65 6.94
CA ARG A 59 -4.77 8.66 6.51
C ARG A 59 -3.91 7.89 7.49
N ILE A 60 -3.30 6.81 7.02
CA ILE A 60 -2.47 5.91 7.84
C ILE A 60 -1.02 5.97 7.39
N ASP A 61 -0.11 6.33 8.31
CA ASP A 61 1.32 6.03 8.13
C ASP A 61 1.55 4.58 8.57
N ALA A 62 1.35 3.68 7.61
CA ALA A 62 1.53 2.25 7.84
C ALA A 62 2.96 2.00 8.32
N SER A 63 3.12 1.38 9.48
CA SER A 63 4.43 1.01 10.03
C SER A 63 4.81 -0.40 9.60
N GLY A 64 6.10 -0.65 9.41
CA GLY A 64 6.59 -1.97 9.04
C GLY A 64 8.06 -1.94 8.65
N PRO A 65 8.78 -3.06 8.82
CA PRO A 65 10.21 -3.12 8.56
C PRO A 65 10.54 -3.17 7.06
N TRP A 66 9.54 -3.33 6.19
CA TRP A 66 9.75 -3.62 4.77
C TRP A 66 9.28 -2.47 3.88
N SER A 67 10.12 -2.11 2.91
CA SER A 67 9.76 -1.16 1.85
C SER A 67 10.06 -1.75 0.47
N CYS A 68 9.18 -1.47 -0.50
CA CYS A 68 9.30 -1.90 -1.89
C CYS A 68 9.38 -0.69 -2.81
N ARG A 69 10.29 -0.72 -3.79
CA ARG A 69 10.45 0.39 -4.73
C ARG A 69 9.36 0.32 -5.80
N LEU A 70 8.46 1.29 -5.79
CA LEU A 70 7.41 1.45 -6.80
C LEU A 70 8.01 1.98 -8.10
N ALA A 71 7.45 1.57 -9.24
CA ALA A 71 7.86 2.00 -10.57
C ALA A 71 9.35 1.76 -10.88
N ALA A 72 9.91 0.66 -10.37
CA ALA A 72 11.23 0.21 -10.80
C ALA A 72 11.20 0.00 -12.31
N ARG A 73 11.85 0.89 -13.05
CA ARG A 73 12.05 0.73 -14.49
C ARG A 73 12.97 -0.47 -14.64
N TRP A 74 12.49 -1.52 -15.29
CA TRP A 74 13.36 -2.60 -15.73
C TRP A 74 14.27 -2.04 -16.80
N THR A 75 15.45 -1.58 -16.39
CA THR A 75 16.53 -1.19 -17.29
C THR A 75 17.43 -2.39 -17.46
N SER A 76 17.15 -3.23 -18.46
CA SER A 76 18.13 -4.19 -18.96
C SER A 76 19.24 -3.40 -19.67
N PRO A 77 20.53 -3.65 -19.37
CA PRO A 77 21.66 -3.14 -20.15
C PRO A 77 21.98 -4.01 -21.38
N TRP A 78 21.20 -5.06 -21.64
CA TRP A 78 21.31 -5.93 -22.82
C TRP A 78 20.02 -5.88 -23.63
#